data_AF-A0A945LXJ7-F1
#
_entry.id   AF-A0A945LXJ7-F1
#
_cell.length_a   1.000
_cell.length_b   1.000
_cell.length_c   1.000
_cell.angle_alpha   90.00
_cell.angle_beta   90.00
_cell.angle_gamma   90.00
#
_symmetry.space_group_name_H-M   'P 1'
#
loop_
_entity.id
_entity.type
_entity.pdbx_description
1 polymer ?
#
loop_
_entity_poly.entity_id
_entity_poly.type
_entity_poly.pdbx_seq_one_letter_code
_entity_poly.pdbx_strand_id
1 'polypeptide(L)' 'MKVFGMAGWSGSGKTTLLTRLLPELIGRGYRVSTIKHTHHNVEVDKPGKDSYAHRKAGATEVMVGSPQ' A
#
# COMPACT_ATOMS: atom_id res chain seq x y z
N MET A 1 7.14 -1.19 17.39
CA MET A 1 6.55 -1.13 16.03
C MET A 1 7.68 -1.10 15.02
N LYS A 2 7.62 -1.90 13.94
CA LYS A 2 8.63 -1.88 12.86
C LYS A 2 8.07 -1.09 11.67
N VAL A 3 8.87 -0.21 11.07
CA VAL A 3 8.48 0.62 9.92
C VAL A 3 9.60 0.56 8.88
N PHE A 4 9.22 0.45 7.61
CA PHE A 4 10.13 0.62 6.49
C PHE A 4 9.42 1.41 5.39
N GLY A 5 10.20 2.12 4.57
CA GLY A 5 9.70 2.91 3.46
C GLY A 5 10.06 2.30 2.11
N MET A 6 9.25 2.58 1.10
CA MET A 6 9.55 2.27 -0.30
C MET A 6 9.51 3.55 -1.12
N ALA A 7 10.66 3.94 -1.67
CA ALA A 7 10.81 5.14 -2.48
C ALA A 7 11.25 4.77 -3.91
N GLY A 8 10.91 5.64 -4.87
CA GLY A 8 11.24 5.44 -6.28
C GLY A 8 10.35 6.27 -7.19
N TRP A 9 10.77 6.46 -8.44
CA TRP A 9 10.06 7.23 -9.45
C TRP A 9 8.66 6.68 -9.76
N SER A 10 7.78 7.52 -10.31
CA SER A 10 6.48 7.04 -10.82
C SER A 10 6.71 5.94 -11.86
N GLY A 11 5.91 4.87 -11.82
CA GLY A 11 6.08 3.71 -12.70
C GLY A 11 7.21 2.74 -12.34
N SER A 12 8.00 2.99 -11.29
CA SER A 12 9.14 2.11 -10.91
C SER A 12 8.74 0.75 -10.31
N GLY A 13 7.46 0.39 -10.31
CA GLY A 13 6.97 -0.89 -9.78
C GLY A 13 6.73 -0.96 -8.26
N LYS A 14 6.70 0.16 -7.54
CA LYS A 14 6.49 0.18 -6.07
C LYS A 14 5.21 -0.56 -5.63
N THR A 15 4.08 -0.23 -6.24
CA THR A 15 2.80 -0.87 -5.95
C THR A 15 2.86 -2.38 -6.25
N THR A 16 3.49 -2.76 -7.37
CA THR A 16 3.68 -4.17 -7.75
C THR A 16 4.51 -4.93 -6.72
N LEU A 17 5.58 -4.31 -6.21
CA LEU A 17 6.41 -4.92 -5.19
C LEU A 17 5.66 -5.06 -3.86
N LEU A 18 4.98 -4.01 -3.40
CA LEU A 18 4.21 -4.04 -2.16
C LEU A 18 3.08 -5.08 -2.20
N THR A 19 2.34 -5.16 -3.30
CA THR A 19 1.25 -6.13 -3.47
C THR A 19 1.72 -7.59 -3.48
N ARG A 20 2.98 -7.85 -3.84
CA ARG A 20 3.62 -9.18 -3.73
C ARG A 20 4.22 -9.43 -2.35
N LEU A 21 4.77 -8.39 -1.71
CA LEU A 21 5.40 -8.52 -0.40
C LEU A 21 4.39 -8.69 0.75
N LEU A 22 3.23 -8.03 0.66
CA LEU A 22 2.17 -8.12 1.66
C LEU A 22 1.76 -9.56 1.98
N PRO A 23 1.35 -10.40 1.01
CA PRO A 23 0.94 -11.77 1.30
C PRO A 23 2.09 -12.61 1.88
N GLU A 24 3.34 -12.37 1.48
CA GLU A 24 4.51 -13.06 2.04
C GLU A 24 4.74 -12.72 3.51
N LEU A 25 4.62 -11.43 3.89
CA LEU A 25 4.76 -11.01 5.28
C LEU A 25 3.60 -11.52 6.14
N ILE A 26 2.38 -11.45 5.60
CA ILE A 26 1.18 -11.94 6.28
C ILE A 26 1.25 -13.46 6.48
N GLY A 27 1.69 -14.20 5.46
CA GLY A 27 1.88 -15.66 5.52
C GLY A 27 2.92 -16.09 6.57
N ARG A 28 3.84 -15.20 6.95
CA ARG A 28 4.80 -15.40 8.06
C ARG A 28 4.25 -15.02 9.44
N GLY A 29 2.97 -14.66 9.53
CA GLY A 29 2.28 -14.32 10.78
C GLY A 29 2.39 -12.83 11.18
N TYR A 30 2.87 -11.95 10.29
CA TYR A 30 2.89 -10.52 10.58
C TYR A 30 1.54 -9.87 10.27
N ARG A 31 1.11 -8.97 11.16
CA ARG A 31 0.07 -7.98 10.85
C ARG A 31 0.72 -6.79 10.17
N VAL A 32 0.30 -6.48 8.95
CA VAL A 32 0.91 -5.44 8.11
C VAL A 32 -0.15 -4.44 7.68
N SER A 33 0.04 -3.17 8.02
CA SER A 33 -0.76 -2.03 7.52
C SER A 33 0.07 -1.22 6.53
N THR A 34 -0.59 -0.49 5.63
CA THR A 34 0.09 0.37 4.64
C THR A 34 -0.37 1.81 4.76
N ILE A 35 0.57 2.73 4.56
CA ILE A 35 0.32 4.17 4.50
C ILE A 35 0.83 4.67 3.14
N LYS A 36 -0.01 5.39 2.40
CA LYS A 36 0.36 6.02 1.14
C LYS A 36 0.06 7.52 1.20
N HIS A 37 1.05 8.32 0.83
CA HIS A 37 0.83 9.73 0.52
C HIS A 37 0.53 9.91 -0.98
N THR A 38 -0.46 10.73 -1.33
CA THR A 38 -0.82 11.00 -2.72
C THR A 38 -1.15 12.47 -2.94
N HIS A 39 -0.72 13.03 -4.08
CA HIS A 39 -1.05 14.40 -4.49
C HIS A 39 -2.36 14.51 -5.27
N HIS A 40 -3.18 13.46 -5.32
CA HIS A 40 -4.43 13.42 -6.07
C HIS A 40 -5.63 13.29 -5.12
N ASN A 41 -6.81 13.73 -5.59
CA ASN A 41 -8.08 13.50 -4.88
C ASN A 41 -8.21 12.02 -4.49
N VAL A 42 -8.47 11.79 -3.20
CA VAL A 42 -8.45 10.48 -2.60
C VAL A 42 -9.76 9.75 -2.91
N GLU A 43 -9.74 8.97 -4.00
CA GLU A 43 -10.76 7.95 -4.23
C GLU A 43 -10.29 6.62 -3.63
N VAL A 44 -10.76 6.31 -2.42
CA VAL A 44 -10.39 5.09 -1.70
C VAL A 44 -11.08 3.87 -2.31
N ASP A 45 -10.36 2.75 -2.38
CA ASP A 45 -10.91 1.41 -2.67
C ASP A 45 -11.63 1.23 -4.03
N LYS A 46 -11.25 2.00 -5.06
CA LYS A 46 -11.66 1.71 -6.45
C LYS A 46 -10.65 0.80 -7.16
N PRO A 47 -11.10 -0.18 -7.98
CA PRO A 47 -10.24 -0.95 -8.86
C PRO A 47 -9.31 -0.04 -9.68
N GLY A 48 -8.03 -0.40 -9.73
CA GLY A 48 -6.99 0.38 -10.42
C GLY A 48 -6.26 1.42 -9.55
N LYS A 49 -6.62 1.57 -8.26
CA LYS A 49 -5.89 2.41 -7.30
C LYS A 49 -5.00 1.59 -6.38
N ASP A 50 -3.89 2.17 -5.93
CA ASP A 50 -2.94 1.51 -5.01
C ASP A 50 -3.61 1.08 -3.69
N SER A 51 -4.51 1.91 -3.14
CA SER A 51 -5.24 1.59 -1.91
C SER A 51 -6.07 0.31 -2.04
N TYR A 52 -6.80 0.18 -3.15
CA TYR A 52 -7.54 -1.03 -3.49
C TYR A 52 -6.60 -2.24 -3.63
N ALA A 53 -5.46 -2.07 -4.32
CA ALA A 53 -4.50 -3.13 -4.53
C ALA A 53 -3.88 -3.62 -3.20
N HIS A 54 -3.54 -2.71 -2.29
CA HIS A 54 -3.01 -3.04 -0.97
C HIS A 54 -4.04 -3.76 -0.09
N ARG A 55 -5.30 -3.28 -0.09
CA ARG A 55 -6.39 -3.94 0.64
C ARG A 55 -6.62 -5.35 0.12
N LYS A 56 -6.67 -5.52 -1.22
CA LYS A 56 -6.82 -6.84 -1.86
C LYS A 56 -5.64 -7.78 -1.57
N ALA A 57 -4.44 -7.24 -1.39
CA ALA A 57 -3.24 -8.01 -1.03
C ALA A 57 -3.19 -8.42 0.45
N GLY A 58 -4.19 -8.03 1.27
CA GLY A 58 -4.34 -8.49 2.65
C GLY A 58 -3.85 -7.51 3.72
N ALA A 59 -3.53 -6.27 3.36
CA ALA A 59 -3.17 -5.25 4.34
C ALA A 59 -4.27 -5.12 5.41
N THR A 60 -3.89 -5.14 6.69
CA THR A 60 -4.82 -5.04 7.82
C THR A 60 -5.54 -3.69 7.84
N GLU A 61 -4.78 -2.62 7.62
CA GLU A 61 -5.30 -1.27 7.44
C GLU A 61 -4.61 -0.61 6.25
N VAL A 62 -5.34 0.23 5.54
CA VAL A 62 -4.83 1.02 4.42
C VAL A 62 -5.18 2.47 4.68
N MET A 63 -4.16 3.28 4.93
CA MET A 63 -4.29 4.72 5.12
C MET A 63 -3.80 5.44 3.87
N VAL A 64 -4.62 6.39 3.39
CA VAL A 64 -4.26 7.27 2.29
C VAL A 64 -4.33 8.70 2.81
N GLY A 65 -3.22 9.44 2.70
CA GLY A 65 -3.16 10.85 3.06
C GLY A 65 -2.91 11.72 1.82
N SER A 66 -3.70 12.75 1.65
CA SER A 66 -3.45 13.86 0.71
C SER A 66 -3.04 15.12 1.46
N PRO A 67 -2.34 16.07 0.81
CA PRO A 67 -2.09 17.40 1.36
C PRO A 67 -3.36 18.26 1.54
N GLN A 68 -4.49 17.87 0.91
CA GLN A 68 -5.82 18.42 1.19
C GLN A 68 -6.57 17.56 2.19
#